data_AF-A0A523I9P6-F1
#
_entry.id   AF-A0A523I9P6-F1
#
_cell.length_a   1.000
_cell.length_b   1.000
_cell.length_c   1.000
_cell.angle_alpha   90.00
_cell.angle_beta   90.00
_cell.angle_gamma   90.00
#
_symmetry.space_group_name_H-M   'P 1'
#
loop_
_entity.id
_entity.type
_entity.pdbx_description
1 polymer ?
#
loop_
_entity_poly.entity_id
_entity_poly.type
_entity_poly.pdbx_seq_one_letter_code
_entity_poly.pdbx_strand_id
1 'polypeptide(L)'
;MPETLVTILTAHLLADFTLQTKWIVKHKRNIGVLLIHVAIVTTISCLLMGAFHWPILVAIFLMHFAIDAIKVYRMADSLVPFLIDQCAHLVVLVGLAWLFPDTATSGWWATALPNGLSQWYFASMSFLSGLILTVHAGGILVGKATCSFTEEIGDEGIEGLKNGGKYIGWLERFLVMLFLLINQPTGIGFLIAAKSILRFGEIKNAGERKVAEYIIIGTFLSFGWALLISVLTQHAIQYWLPPPTTQATTQPTTQTTIQTTTQPTPTTTPMIVFARNNPKRCSMLFLLTERFMN
;
A
#
# COMPACT_ATOMS: atom_id res chain seq x y z
N MET A 1 8.46 12.16 -16.25
CA MET A 1 8.31 12.76 -14.90
C MET A 1 8.08 11.68 -13.85
N PRO A 2 7.01 10.86 -13.94
CA PRO A 2 6.74 9.83 -12.95
C PRO A 2 7.84 8.75 -12.89
N GLU A 3 8.55 8.50 -13.99
CA GLU A 3 9.66 7.54 -14.09
C GLU A 3 10.86 8.00 -13.26
N THR A 4 11.27 9.26 -13.43
CA THR A 4 12.32 9.86 -12.61
C THR A 4 11.87 9.90 -11.15
N LEU A 5 10.62 10.31 -10.87
CA LEU A 5 10.11 10.38 -9.50
C LEU A 5 10.13 9.03 -8.80
N VAL A 6 9.57 7.98 -9.41
CA VAL A 6 9.44 6.67 -8.76
C VAL A 6 10.81 6.04 -8.48
N THR A 7 11.78 6.22 -9.38
CA THR A 7 13.14 5.67 -9.21
C THR A 7 13.89 6.36 -8.07
N ILE A 8 13.90 7.69 -8.02
CA ILE A 8 14.57 8.43 -6.94
C ILE A 8 13.82 8.35 -5.60
N LEU A 9 12.48 8.26 -5.62
CA LEU A 9 11.66 8.00 -4.44
C LEU A 9 11.98 6.62 -3.86
N THR A 10 12.01 5.59 -4.69
CA THR A 10 12.36 4.23 -4.25
C THR A 10 13.76 4.19 -3.66
N ALA A 11 14.71 4.90 -4.27
CA ALA A 11 16.08 5.00 -3.76
C ALA A 11 16.15 5.64 -2.37
N HIS A 12 15.46 6.77 -2.18
CA HIS A 12 15.38 7.44 -0.88
C HIS A 12 14.75 6.52 0.17
N LEU A 13 13.59 5.92 -0.13
CA LEU A 13 12.90 5.02 0.79
C LEU A 13 13.75 3.80 1.18
N LEU A 14 14.45 3.21 0.20
CA LEU A 14 15.34 2.07 0.45
C LEU A 14 16.51 2.47 1.37
N ALA A 15 17.13 3.61 1.10
CA ALA A 15 18.24 4.11 1.89
C ALA A 15 17.84 4.44 3.35
N ASP A 16 16.77 5.20 3.54
CA ASP A 16 16.37 5.74 4.85
C ASP A 16 15.69 4.69 5.75
N PHE A 17 14.88 3.81 5.16
CA PHE A 17 14.07 2.87 5.96
C PHE A 17 14.63 1.46 6.00
N THR A 18 15.38 1.03 4.98
CA THR A 18 15.86 -0.35 4.87
C THR A 18 17.35 -0.47 5.13
N LEU A 19 18.15 0.43 4.58
CA LEU A 19 19.61 0.35 4.64
C LEU A 19 20.23 1.18 5.77
N GLN A 20 19.43 2.03 6.43
CA GLN A 20 19.87 2.77 7.61
C GLN A 20 19.99 1.84 8.82
N THR A 21 21.14 1.18 8.95
CA THR A 21 21.41 0.23 10.04
C THR A 21 21.34 0.90 11.42
N LYS A 22 21.10 0.10 12.47
CA LYS A 22 21.09 0.59 13.87
C LYS A 22 22.37 1.35 14.24
N TRP A 23 23.51 0.94 13.68
CA TRP A 23 24.79 1.62 13.91
C TRP A 23 24.82 3.02 13.30
N ILE A 24 24.33 3.18 12.07
CA ILE A 24 24.24 4.49 11.39
C ILE A 24 23.32 5.41 12.19
N VAL A 25 22.14 4.93 12.59
CA VAL A 25 21.19 5.72 13.40
C VAL A 25 21.85 6.22 14.69
N LYS A 26 22.53 5.33 15.43
CA LYS A 26 23.16 5.68 16.72
C LYS A 26 24.29 6.70 16.58
N HIS A 27 25.01 6.70 15.46
CA HIS A 27 26.16 7.58 15.22
C HIS A 27 25.86 8.71 14.22
N LYS A 28 24.59 8.97 13.89
CA LYS A 28 24.20 9.94 12.84
C LYS A 28 24.63 11.39 13.13
N ARG A 29 24.96 11.71 14.40
CA ARG A 29 25.57 13.00 14.81
C ARG A 29 27.05 13.12 14.44
N ASN A 30 27.70 12.06 13.99
CA ASN A 30 29.05 12.13 13.43
C ASN A 30 28.94 12.48 11.94
N ILE A 31 29.62 13.55 11.52
CA ILE A 31 29.51 14.03 10.14
C ILE A 31 29.98 13.00 9.11
N GLY A 32 30.97 12.17 9.43
CA GLY A 32 31.45 11.09 8.56
C GLY A 32 30.39 10.01 8.36
N VAL A 33 29.68 9.62 9.42
CA VAL A 33 28.57 8.66 9.34
C VAL A 33 27.39 9.23 8.56
N LEU A 34 27.09 10.52 8.74
CA LEU A 34 26.08 11.20 7.94
C LEU A 34 26.47 11.23 6.46
N LEU A 35 27.72 11.55 6.12
CA LEU A 35 28.21 11.52 4.75
C LEU A 35 28.15 10.11 4.13
N ILE A 36 28.46 9.06 4.89
CA ILE A 36 28.30 7.67 4.45
C ILE A 36 26.84 7.40 4.08
N HIS A 37 25.89 7.81 4.92
CA HIS A 37 24.47 7.63 4.63
C HIS A 37 24.03 8.39 3.37
N VAL A 38 24.43 9.66 3.22
CA VAL A 38 24.12 10.45 2.03
C VAL A 38 24.75 9.86 0.77
N ALA A 39 25.97 9.30 0.89
CA ALA A 39 26.62 8.59 -0.22
C ALA A 39 25.82 7.34 -0.62
N ILE A 40 25.30 6.57 0.35
CA ILE A 40 24.41 5.42 0.08
C ILE A 40 23.16 5.89 -0.68
N VAL A 41 22.47 6.93 -0.21
CA VAL A 41 21.27 7.48 -0.87
C VAL A 41 21.60 7.86 -2.32
N THR A 42 22.65 8.66 -2.52
CA THR A 42 23.05 9.16 -3.84
C THR A 42 23.44 8.03 -4.79
N THR A 43 24.14 7.01 -4.28
CA THR A 43 24.56 5.84 -5.06
C THR A 43 23.36 5.02 -5.52
N ILE A 44 22.43 4.75 -4.61
CA ILE A 44 21.21 4.00 -4.93
C ILE A 44 20.33 4.81 -5.89
N SER A 45 20.24 6.13 -5.73
CA SER A 45 19.54 7.00 -6.69
C SER A 45 20.15 6.89 -8.09
N CYS A 46 21.48 6.92 -8.22
CA CYS A 46 22.14 6.71 -9.52
C CYS A 46 21.83 5.33 -10.10
N LEU A 47 21.89 4.28 -9.27
CA LEU A 47 21.68 2.90 -9.71
C LEU A 47 20.24 2.65 -10.13
N LEU A 48 19.24 3.07 -9.35
CA LEU A 48 17.82 2.87 -9.68
C LEU A 48 17.34 3.83 -10.77
N MET A 49 17.85 5.05 -10.84
CA MET A 49 17.56 5.93 -11.98
C MET A 49 18.18 5.37 -13.28
N GLY A 50 19.25 4.58 -13.17
CA GLY A 50 19.95 3.98 -14.31
C GLY A 50 20.68 5.02 -15.15
N ALA A 51 21.06 6.16 -14.59
CA ALA A 51 21.70 7.24 -15.31
C ALA A 51 22.67 8.01 -14.41
N PHE A 52 23.85 8.34 -14.94
CA PHE A 52 24.78 9.25 -14.27
C PHE A 52 24.43 10.71 -14.60
N HIS A 53 23.34 11.21 -14.02
CA HIS A 53 22.88 12.57 -14.25
C HIS A 53 23.39 13.51 -13.15
N TRP A 54 24.60 14.06 -13.35
CA TRP A 54 25.33 14.79 -12.30
C TRP A 54 24.54 15.91 -11.60
N PRO A 55 23.66 16.71 -12.24
CA PRO A 55 22.89 17.73 -11.54
C PRO A 55 21.92 17.15 -10.51
N ILE A 56 21.25 16.03 -10.84
CA ILE A 56 20.32 15.34 -9.93
C ILE A 56 21.11 14.73 -8.78
N LEU A 57 22.23 14.06 -9.06
CA LEU A 57 23.03 13.39 -8.03
C LEU A 57 23.62 14.39 -7.03
N VAL A 58 24.15 15.52 -7.51
CA VAL A 58 24.65 16.59 -6.65
C VAL A 58 23.52 17.22 -5.83
N ALA A 59 22.36 17.48 -6.45
CA ALA A 59 21.21 18.03 -5.74
C ALA A 59 20.70 17.08 -4.65
N ILE A 60 20.55 15.78 -4.94
CA ILE A 60 20.18 14.75 -3.96
C ILE A 60 21.20 14.74 -2.82
N PHE A 61 22.50 14.69 -3.13
CA PHE A 61 23.56 14.66 -2.12
C PHE A 61 23.48 15.88 -1.18
N LEU A 62 23.44 17.08 -1.74
CA LEU A 62 23.48 18.33 -0.96
C LEU A 62 22.19 18.52 -0.16
N MET A 63 21.03 18.31 -0.77
CA MET A 63 19.75 18.51 -0.11
C MET A 63 19.51 17.45 0.96
N HIS A 64 19.82 16.17 0.69
CA HIS A 64 19.66 15.11 1.68
C HIS A 64 20.58 15.34 2.88
N PHE A 65 21.84 15.72 2.65
CA PHE A 65 22.76 16.10 3.73
C PHE A 65 22.22 17.27 4.56
N ALA A 66 21.74 18.34 3.90
CA ALA A 66 21.24 19.53 4.58
C ALA A 66 20.02 19.21 5.45
N ILE A 67 19.03 18.50 4.89
CA ILE A 67 17.79 18.13 5.60
C ILE A 67 18.13 17.23 6.81
N ASP A 68 18.93 16.18 6.60
CA ASP A 68 19.30 15.26 7.67
C ASP A 68 20.14 15.94 8.75
N ALA A 69 21.08 16.83 8.38
CA ALA A 69 21.86 17.59 9.34
C ALA A 69 20.96 18.49 10.18
N ILE A 70 20.03 19.22 9.56
CA ILE A 70 19.07 20.06 10.28
C ILE A 70 18.26 19.22 11.27
N LYS A 71 17.68 18.10 10.83
CA LYS A 71 16.92 17.20 11.71
C LYS A 71 17.75 16.73 12.89
N VAL A 72 18.96 16.22 12.64
CA VAL A 72 19.82 15.60 13.65
C VAL A 72 20.37 16.60 14.66
N TYR A 73 20.68 17.84 14.24
CA TYR A 73 21.29 18.84 15.13
C TYR A 73 20.31 19.86 15.72
N ARG A 74 19.11 20.03 15.13
CA ARG A 74 18.19 21.12 15.50
C ARG A 74 16.81 20.64 15.96
N MET A 75 16.44 19.38 15.78
CA MET A 75 15.10 18.91 16.07
C MET A 75 15.07 17.78 17.10
N ALA A 76 13.95 17.69 17.83
CA ALA A 76 13.68 16.60 18.76
C ALA A 76 13.25 15.32 18.01
N ASP A 77 13.46 14.15 18.62
CA ASP A 77 13.08 12.86 18.01
C ASP A 77 11.60 12.53 18.25
N SER A 78 10.68 13.25 17.59
CA SER A 78 9.23 13.06 17.73
C SER A 78 8.52 12.92 16.37
N LEU A 79 7.19 12.76 16.39
CA LEU A 79 6.39 12.59 15.18
C LEU A 79 6.49 13.78 14.23
N VAL A 80 6.37 15.01 14.74
CA VAL A 80 6.30 16.22 13.90
C VAL A 80 7.61 16.46 13.12
N PRO A 81 8.81 16.45 13.74
CA PRO A 81 10.07 16.53 13.00
C PRO A 81 10.29 15.39 12.01
N PHE A 82 9.81 14.17 12.33
CA PHE A 82 9.84 13.06 11.38
C PHE A 82 8.99 13.37 10.14
N LEU A 83 7.76 13.89 10.30
CA LEU A 83 6.91 14.25 9.16
C LEU A 83 7.50 15.41 8.33
N ILE A 84 8.01 16.45 8.99
CA ILE A 84 8.64 17.60 8.31
C ILE A 84 9.83 17.15 7.46
N ASP A 85 10.69 16.29 8.02
CA ASP A 85 11.83 15.72 7.32
C ASP A 85 11.42 14.95 6.06
N GLN A 86 10.44 14.04 6.18
CA GLN A 86 9.96 13.26 5.04
C GLN A 86 9.28 14.13 3.98
N CYS A 87 8.54 15.17 4.39
CA CYS A 87 7.96 16.15 3.47
C CYS A 87 9.04 16.96 2.75
N ALA A 88 10.10 17.40 3.45
CA ALA A 88 11.19 18.15 2.85
C ALA A 88 11.93 17.33 1.79
N HIS A 89 12.23 16.06 2.08
CA HIS A 89 12.82 15.14 1.09
C HIS A 89 11.88 14.96 -0.10
N LEU A 90 10.59 14.69 0.13
CA LEU A 90 9.62 14.50 -0.94
C LEU A 90 9.52 15.74 -1.86
N VAL A 91 9.51 16.95 -1.30
CA VAL A 91 9.48 18.20 -2.08
C VAL A 91 10.70 18.30 -2.99
N VAL A 92 11.89 17.97 -2.49
CA VAL A 92 13.11 17.97 -3.30
C VAL A 92 13.02 16.94 -4.42
N LEU A 93 12.58 15.71 -4.12
CA LEU A 93 12.46 14.65 -5.14
C LEU A 93 11.43 15.00 -6.21
N VAL A 94 10.28 15.54 -5.83
CA VAL A 94 9.25 16.01 -6.79
C VAL A 94 9.80 17.16 -7.65
N GLY A 95 10.48 18.13 -7.03
CA GLY A 95 11.12 19.23 -7.76
C GLY A 95 12.15 18.74 -8.79
N LEU A 96 13.01 17.79 -8.41
CA LEU A 96 13.99 17.19 -9.32
C LEU A 96 13.33 16.40 -10.46
N ALA A 97 12.31 15.60 -10.16
CA ALA A 97 11.58 14.85 -11.17
C ALA A 97 10.77 15.76 -12.11
N TRP A 98 10.35 16.93 -11.65
CA TRP A 98 9.68 17.92 -12.49
C TRP A 98 10.68 18.65 -13.40
N LEU A 99 11.84 19.03 -12.89
CA LEU A 99 12.90 19.70 -13.67
C LEU A 99 13.56 18.76 -14.68
N PHE A 100 13.67 17.47 -14.35
CA PHE A 100 14.34 16.46 -15.18
C PHE A 100 13.43 15.23 -15.40
N PRO A 101 12.33 15.41 -16.15
CA PRO A 101 11.28 14.40 -16.26
C PRO A 101 11.71 13.13 -16.99
N ASP A 102 12.69 13.22 -17.89
CA ASP A 102 13.05 12.15 -18.82
C ASP A 102 14.39 11.45 -18.49
N THR A 103 14.97 11.75 -17.32
CA THR A 103 16.27 11.15 -16.94
C THR A 103 16.17 9.64 -16.77
N ALA A 104 15.13 9.13 -16.11
CA ALA A 104 14.98 7.68 -15.95
C ALA A 104 14.57 6.98 -17.27
N THR A 105 13.80 7.64 -18.15
CA THR A 105 13.38 7.06 -19.44
C THR A 105 14.51 7.00 -20.46
N SER A 106 15.46 7.94 -20.38
CA SER A 106 16.70 7.93 -21.16
C SER A 106 17.84 7.12 -20.51
N GLY A 107 17.61 6.56 -19.31
CA GLY A 107 18.59 5.78 -18.57
C GLY A 107 18.74 4.34 -19.06
N TRP A 108 19.82 3.68 -18.62
CA TRP A 108 20.23 2.33 -19.02
C TRP A 108 19.12 1.30 -18.89
N TRP A 109 18.36 1.33 -17.79
CA TRP A 109 17.27 0.36 -17.56
C TRP A 109 16.13 0.52 -18.55
N ALA A 110 15.72 1.76 -18.82
CA ALA A 110 14.62 2.02 -19.74
C ALA A 110 15.02 1.75 -21.20
N THR A 111 16.26 2.04 -21.58
CA THR A 111 16.74 1.87 -22.97
C THR A 111 17.22 0.47 -23.30
N ALA A 112 17.75 -0.27 -22.32
CA ALA A 112 18.27 -1.63 -22.55
C ALA A 112 17.17 -2.70 -22.50
N LEU A 113 16.05 -2.43 -21.83
CA LEU A 113 14.93 -3.36 -21.71
C LEU A 113 14.01 -3.30 -22.93
N PRO A 114 13.52 -4.44 -23.44
CA PRO A 114 12.47 -4.47 -24.45
C PRO A 114 11.21 -3.71 -24.02
N ASN A 115 10.48 -3.19 -25.01
CA ASN A 115 9.18 -2.56 -24.81
C ASN A 115 8.26 -3.48 -23.97
N GLY A 116 7.76 -2.96 -22.84
CA GLY A 116 6.95 -3.70 -21.87
C GLY A 116 7.71 -4.08 -20.60
N LEU A 117 8.97 -4.54 -20.69
CA LEU A 117 9.77 -4.83 -19.48
C LEU A 117 10.16 -3.54 -18.74
N SER A 118 10.34 -2.44 -19.45
CA SER A 118 10.55 -1.12 -18.84
C SER A 118 9.34 -0.64 -18.01
N GLN A 119 8.11 -0.95 -18.42
CA GLN A 119 6.91 -0.66 -17.63
C GLN A 119 6.86 -1.50 -16.36
N TRP A 120 7.17 -2.79 -16.47
CA TRP A 120 7.29 -3.68 -15.30
C TRP A 120 8.38 -3.24 -14.33
N TYR A 121 9.47 -2.66 -14.84
CA TYR A 121 10.51 -2.06 -14.00
C TYR A 121 9.93 -0.93 -13.11
N PHE A 122 9.25 0.07 -13.69
CA PHE A 122 8.64 1.15 -12.91
C PHE A 122 7.49 0.69 -12.00
N ALA A 123 6.72 -0.31 -12.44
CA ALA A 123 5.71 -0.98 -11.61
C ALA A 123 6.35 -1.65 -10.39
N SER A 124 7.48 -2.32 -10.56
CA SER A 124 8.22 -2.97 -9.46
C SER A 124 8.77 -1.95 -8.46
N MET A 125 9.24 -0.79 -8.93
CA MET A 125 9.69 0.32 -8.08
C MET A 125 8.52 0.91 -7.26
N SER A 126 7.35 1.06 -7.89
CA SER A 126 6.12 1.50 -7.21
C SER A 126 5.71 0.50 -6.13
N PHE A 127 5.73 -0.79 -6.44
CA PHE A 127 5.45 -1.86 -5.47
C PHE A 127 6.46 -1.83 -4.30
N LEU A 128 7.76 -1.73 -4.59
CA LEU A 128 8.80 -1.70 -3.58
C LEU A 128 8.68 -0.48 -2.66
N SER A 129 8.43 0.70 -3.23
CA SER A 129 8.13 1.93 -2.47
C SER A 129 6.93 1.74 -1.55
N GLY A 130 5.84 1.19 -2.08
CA GLY A 130 4.63 0.88 -1.34
C GLY A 130 4.86 -0.08 -0.17
N LEU A 131 5.63 -1.15 -0.41
CA LEU A 131 6.00 -2.13 0.61
C LEU A 131 6.80 -1.49 1.75
N ILE A 132 7.82 -0.68 1.42
CA ILE A 132 8.65 0.02 2.40
C ILE A 132 7.81 1.01 3.21
N LEU A 133 6.98 1.82 2.55
CA LEU A 133 6.11 2.79 3.20
C LEU A 133 5.08 2.12 4.12
N THR A 134 4.50 1.01 3.68
CA THR A 134 3.49 0.26 4.43
C THR A 134 4.11 -0.42 5.66
N VAL A 135 5.20 -1.16 5.49
CA VAL A 135 5.74 -2.03 6.54
C VAL A 135 6.76 -1.31 7.42
N HIS A 136 7.78 -0.70 6.82
CA HIS A 136 8.90 -0.11 7.57
C HIS A 136 8.57 1.31 8.03
N ALA A 137 8.24 2.22 7.11
CA ALA A 137 7.94 3.61 7.46
C ALA A 137 6.70 3.71 8.34
N GLY A 138 5.65 2.94 8.02
CA GLY A 138 4.47 2.82 8.86
C GLY A 138 4.79 2.37 10.29
N GLY A 139 5.78 1.48 10.46
CA GLY A 139 6.22 1.04 11.80
C GLY A 139 6.78 2.18 12.64
N ILE A 140 7.62 2.99 12.03
CA ILE A 140 8.23 4.16 12.67
C ILE A 140 7.16 5.22 12.95
N LEU A 141 6.28 5.48 11.98
CA LEU A 141 5.21 6.46 12.10
C LEU A 141 4.27 6.11 13.26
N VAL A 142 3.75 4.88 13.29
CA VAL A 142 2.85 4.42 14.35
C VAL A 142 3.55 4.49 15.70
N GLY A 143 4.79 3.99 15.80
CA GLY A 143 5.56 4.03 17.04
C GLY A 143 5.78 5.45 17.57
N LYS A 144 6.08 6.41 16.69
CA LYS A 144 6.22 7.82 17.07
C LYS A 144 4.89 8.47 17.45
N ALA A 145 3.81 8.12 16.75
CA ALA A 145 2.48 8.65 17.03
C ALA A 145 1.88 8.14 18.34
N THR A 146 2.27 6.94 18.77
CA THR A 146 1.79 6.35 20.02
C THR A 146 2.78 6.46 21.17
N CYS A 147 3.90 7.18 21.00
CA CYS A 147 4.98 7.25 22.00
C CYS A 147 4.50 7.78 23.35
N SER A 148 3.67 8.84 23.35
CA SER A 148 3.11 9.42 24.58
C SER A 148 2.24 8.44 25.36
N PHE A 149 1.48 7.59 24.66
CA PHE A 149 0.64 6.57 25.31
C PHE A 149 1.48 5.49 25.97
N THR A 150 2.58 5.10 25.34
CA THR A 150 3.53 4.13 25.92
C THR A 150 4.17 4.70 27.20
N GLU A 151 4.54 5.99 27.21
CA GLU A 151 5.08 6.66 28.40
C GLU A 151 4.07 6.70 29.56
N GLU A 152 2.78 6.89 29.27
CA GLU A 152 1.70 6.90 30.28
C GLU A 152 1.38 5.51 30.87
N ILE A 153 1.71 4.43 30.14
CA ILE A 153 1.53 3.04 30.59
C ILE A 153 2.69 2.60 31.48
N GLY A 154 3.91 3.05 31.17
CA GLY A 154 5.14 2.62 31.85
C GLY A 154 5.61 1.21 31.44
N ASP A 155 6.88 0.91 31.73
CA ASP A 155 7.54 -0.34 31.28
C ASP A 155 6.93 -1.61 31.88
N GLU A 156 6.34 -1.53 33.08
CA GLU A 156 5.69 -2.67 33.76
C GLU A 156 4.33 -3.05 33.12
N GLY A 157 3.72 -2.15 32.34
CA GLY A 157 2.39 -2.35 31.77
C GLY A 157 2.34 -3.12 30.45
N ILE A 158 3.49 -3.45 29.85
CA ILE A 158 3.58 -4.12 28.53
C ILE A 158 4.40 -5.41 28.64
N GLU A 159 3.77 -6.49 29.10
CA GLU A 159 4.38 -7.82 29.05
C GLU A 159 4.35 -8.40 27.62
N GLY A 160 5.46 -8.98 27.17
CA GLY A 160 5.52 -9.63 25.86
C GLY A 160 6.91 -9.99 25.37
N LEU A 161 6.99 -10.62 24.20
CA LEU A 161 8.26 -10.96 23.56
C LEU A 161 9.03 -9.71 23.14
N LYS A 162 10.36 -9.76 23.23
CA LYS A 162 11.26 -8.71 22.75
C LYS A 162 10.99 -8.43 21.26
N ASN A 163 10.56 -7.20 20.93
CA ASN A 163 10.11 -6.78 19.59
C ASN A 163 8.86 -7.50 19.05
N GLY A 164 8.09 -8.22 19.87
CA GLY A 164 6.91 -8.95 19.41
C GLY A 164 5.90 -8.06 18.67
N GLY A 165 5.54 -6.91 19.26
CA GLY A 165 4.63 -5.94 18.64
C GLY A 165 5.15 -5.38 17.30
N LYS A 166 6.48 -5.25 17.13
CA LYS A 166 7.09 -4.83 15.87
C LYS A 166 6.86 -5.87 14.76
N TYR A 167 7.10 -7.15 15.05
CA TYR A 167 6.92 -8.23 14.08
C TYR A 167 5.44 -8.46 13.75
N ILE A 168 4.57 -8.44 14.76
CA ILE A 168 3.11 -8.52 14.57
C ILE A 168 2.65 -7.38 13.66
N GLY A 169 3.05 -6.15 13.95
CA GLY A 169 2.69 -5.00 13.11
C GLY A 169 3.27 -5.07 11.70
N TRP A 170 4.43 -5.69 11.48
CA TRP A 170 4.94 -5.94 10.12
C TRP A 170 4.09 -6.94 9.35
N LEU A 171 3.74 -8.06 9.98
CA LEU A 171 2.91 -9.09 9.36
C LEU A 171 1.52 -8.57 9.02
N GLU A 172 0.86 -7.87 9.94
CA GLU A 172 -0.49 -7.32 9.72
C GLU A 172 -0.52 -6.36 8.53
N ARG A 173 0.41 -5.41 8.47
CA ARG A 173 0.44 -4.42 7.39
C ARG A 173 0.82 -5.04 6.06
N PHE A 174 1.72 -6.03 6.06
CA PHE A 174 2.00 -6.82 4.87
C PHE A 174 0.75 -7.57 4.39
N LEU A 175 0.01 -8.22 5.28
CA LEU A 175 -1.22 -8.93 4.94
C LEU A 175 -2.32 -7.98 4.42
N VAL A 176 -2.46 -6.79 5.00
CA VAL A 176 -3.36 -5.74 4.49
C VAL A 176 -3.02 -5.40 3.04
N MET A 177 -1.75 -5.11 2.75
CA MET A 177 -1.32 -4.79 1.39
C MET A 177 -1.49 -5.97 0.44
N LEU A 178 -1.12 -7.18 0.87
CA LEU A 178 -1.28 -8.40 0.10
C LEU A 178 -2.74 -8.62 -0.30
N PHE A 179 -3.66 -8.60 0.67
CA PHE A 179 -5.08 -8.81 0.43
C PHE A 179 -5.66 -7.75 -0.51
N LEU A 180 -5.22 -6.50 -0.40
CA LEU A 180 -5.64 -5.45 -1.33
C LEU A 180 -5.13 -5.72 -2.76
N LEU A 181 -3.83 -6.03 -2.90
CA LEU A 181 -3.19 -6.24 -4.21
C LEU A 181 -3.72 -7.48 -4.96
N ILE A 182 -4.13 -8.53 -4.24
CA ILE A 182 -4.77 -9.72 -4.85
C ILE A 182 -6.30 -9.57 -5.02
N ASN A 183 -6.85 -8.36 -4.83
CA ASN A 183 -8.27 -8.05 -4.92
C ASN A 183 -9.16 -8.87 -3.97
N GLN A 184 -8.68 -9.11 -2.74
CA GLN A 184 -9.40 -9.80 -1.68
C GLN A 184 -9.59 -8.90 -0.44
N PRO A 185 -10.24 -7.73 -0.56
CA PRO A 185 -10.41 -6.79 0.57
C PRO A 185 -11.19 -7.40 1.74
N THR A 186 -12.04 -8.41 1.51
CA THR A 186 -12.73 -9.17 2.56
C THR A 186 -11.76 -9.82 3.55
N GLY A 187 -10.57 -10.25 3.08
CA GLY A 187 -9.52 -10.80 3.94
C GLY A 187 -8.99 -9.80 4.98
N ILE A 188 -9.03 -8.50 4.65
CA ILE A 188 -8.65 -7.43 5.58
C ILE A 188 -9.65 -7.34 6.74
N GLY A 189 -10.95 -7.47 6.44
CA GLY A 189 -12.00 -7.51 7.46
C GLY A 189 -11.83 -8.70 8.41
N PHE A 190 -11.52 -9.89 7.87
CA PHE A 190 -11.22 -11.07 8.68
C PHE A 190 -9.99 -10.85 9.58
N LEU A 191 -8.92 -10.25 9.05
CA LEU A 191 -7.71 -9.94 9.82
C LEU A 191 -8.00 -9.01 11.01
N ILE A 192 -8.78 -7.95 10.80
CA ILE A 192 -9.19 -7.01 11.85
C ILE A 192 -10.08 -7.72 12.90
N ALA A 193 -11.03 -8.53 12.44
CA ALA A 193 -11.94 -9.27 13.33
C ALA A 193 -11.17 -10.28 14.20
N ALA A 194 -10.27 -11.06 13.59
CA ALA A 194 -9.43 -12.02 14.29
C ALA A 194 -8.58 -11.34 15.38
N LYS A 195 -7.94 -10.21 15.05
CA LYS A 195 -7.17 -9.43 16.02
C LYS A 195 -8.03 -8.91 17.18
N SER A 196 -9.24 -8.43 16.87
CA SER A 196 -10.16 -7.91 17.89
C SER A 196 -10.60 -9.01 18.86
N ILE A 197 -10.94 -10.20 18.36
CA ILE A 197 -11.32 -11.37 19.19
C ILE A 197 -10.19 -11.77 20.14
N LEU A 198 -8.96 -11.85 19.65
CA LEU A 198 -7.80 -12.20 20.49
C LEU A 198 -7.57 -11.17 21.60
N ARG A 199 -7.87 -9.90 21.34
CA ARG A 199 -7.69 -8.83 22.32
C ARG A 199 -8.79 -8.77 23.38
N PHE A 200 -10.03 -9.15 23.07
CA PHE A 200 -11.13 -9.17 24.04
C PHE A 200 -10.87 -10.11 25.23
N GLY A 201 -10.08 -11.18 25.04
CA GLY A 201 -9.73 -12.13 26.12
C GLY A 201 -8.67 -11.64 27.10
N GLU A 202 -7.98 -10.54 26.80
CA GLU A 202 -6.84 -10.02 27.56
C GLU A 202 -7.20 -8.88 28.53
N ILE A 203 -8.45 -8.39 28.51
CA ILE A 203 -8.91 -7.29 29.36
C ILE A 203 -9.65 -7.88 30.57
N LYS A 204 -8.94 -8.00 31.71
CA LYS A 204 -9.46 -8.59 32.95
C LYS A 204 -9.60 -7.57 34.07
N ASN A 205 -8.82 -6.46 34.09
CA ASN A 205 -8.77 -5.52 35.22
C ASN A 205 -8.79 -4.03 34.82
N ALA A 206 -9.19 -3.15 35.76
CA ALA A 206 -9.22 -1.69 35.56
C ALA A 206 -7.83 -1.06 35.28
N GLY A 207 -6.73 -1.68 35.75
CA GLY A 207 -5.35 -1.26 35.46
C GLY A 207 -4.92 -1.51 34.01
N GLU A 208 -5.59 -2.41 33.30
CA GLU A 208 -5.29 -2.78 31.90
C GLU A 208 -6.01 -1.88 30.89
N ARG A 209 -6.85 -0.95 31.36
CA ARG A 209 -7.64 -0.06 30.50
C ARG A 209 -6.76 0.79 29.58
N LYS A 210 -5.69 1.40 30.11
CA LYS A 210 -4.76 2.20 29.31
C LYS A 210 -4.08 1.36 28.22
N VAL A 211 -3.73 0.11 28.54
CA VAL A 211 -3.12 -0.83 27.58
C VAL A 211 -4.14 -1.23 26.50
N ALA A 212 -5.40 -1.44 26.87
CA ALA A 212 -6.48 -1.69 25.93
C ALA A 212 -6.69 -0.51 24.97
N GLU A 213 -6.78 0.72 25.50
CA GLU A 213 -6.92 1.94 24.72
C GLU A 213 -5.73 2.13 23.76
N TYR A 214 -4.48 1.97 24.25
CA TYR A 214 -3.27 2.01 23.42
C TYR A 214 -3.30 0.99 22.27
N ILE A 215 -3.68 -0.26 22.56
CA ILE A 215 -3.71 -1.30 21.51
C ILE A 215 -4.80 -1.02 20.48
N ILE A 216 -5.97 -0.55 20.91
CA ILE A 216 -7.05 -0.18 19.99
C ILE A 216 -6.62 0.99 19.10
N ILE A 217 -6.13 2.08 19.70
CA ILE A 217 -5.67 3.27 18.97
C ILE A 217 -4.54 2.90 18.00
N GLY A 218 -3.52 2.18 18.48
CA GLY A 218 -2.38 1.75 17.67
C GLY A 218 -2.80 0.83 16.52
N THR A 219 -3.77 -0.05 16.75
CA THR A 219 -4.33 -0.93 15.70
C THR A 219 -5.04 -0.10 14.63
N PHE A 220 -5.98 0.77 15.00
CA PHE A 220 -6.69 1.60 14.02
C PHE A 220 -5.75 2.50 13.22
N LEU A 221 -4.76 3.12 13.87
CA LEU A 221 -3.77 3.93 13.19
C LEU A 221 -2.92 3.11 12.20
N SER A 222 -2.47 1.93 12.60
CA SER A 222 -1.66 1.03 11.77
C SER A 222 -2.44 0.51 10.56
N PHE A 223 -3.69 0.07 10.75
CA PHE A 223 -4.56 -0.38 9.67
C PHE A 223 -4.93 0.76 8.72
N GLY A 224 -5.27 1.93 9.25
CA GLY A 224 -5.58 3.11 8.43
C GLY A 224 -4.40 3.51 7.53
N TRP A 225 -3.19 3.56 8.10
CA TRP A 225 -1.96 3.81 7.33
C TRP A 225 -1.73 2.74 6.26
N ALA A 226 -1.79 1.45 6.62
CA ALA A 226 -1.54 0.38 5.68
C ALA A 226 -2.55 0.35 4.53
N LEU A 227 -3.84 0.56 4.81
CA LEU A 227 -4.88 0.67 3.80
C LEU A 227 -4.61 1.83 2.83
N LEU A 228 -4.34 3.02 3.37
CA LEU A 228 -4.05 4.21 2.56
C LEU A 228 -2.88 3.97 1.61
N ILE A 229 -1.73 3.52 2.13
CA ILE A 229 -0.54 3.30 1.31
C ILE A 229 -0.77 2.16 0.31
N SER A 230 -1.48 1.10 0.70
CA SER A 230 -1.78 -0.02 -0.20
C SER A 230 -2.63 0.42 -1.39
N VAL A 231 -3.65 1.27 -1.17
CA VAL A 231 -4.49 1.83 -2.25
C VAL A 231 -3.66 2.71 -3.18
N LEU A 232 -2.85 3.61 -2.61
CA LEU A 232 -1.95 4.46 -3.41
C LEU A 232 -0.96 3.62 -4.24
N THR A 233 -0.44 2.55 -3.65
CA THR A 233 0.48 1.61 -4.32
C THR A 233 -0.22 0.87 -5.45
N GLN A 234 -1.45 0.39 -5.24
CA GLN A 234 -2.24 -0.27 -6.28
C GLN A 234 -2.48 0.67 -7.46
N HIS A 235 -2.89 1.92 -7.20
CA HIS A 235 -3.05 2.92 -8.25
C HIS A 235 -1.73 3.24 -8.96
N ALA A 236 -0.63 3.37 -8.22
CA ALA A 236 0.69 3.61 -8.81
C ALA A 236 1.13 2.46 -9.72
N ILE A 237 0.89 1.19 -9.34
CA ILE A 237 1.20 0.03 -10.19
C ILE A 237 0.35 0.01 -11.46
N GLN A 238 -0.96 0.29 -11.33
CA GLN A 238 -1.90 0.34 -12.47
C GLN A 238 -1.59 1.47 -13.45
N TYR A 239 -0.92 2.54 -13.01
CA TYR A 239 -0.45 3.60 -13.91
C TYR A 239 0.55 3.05 -14.94
N TRP A 240 1.38 2.09 -14.55
CA TRP A 240 2.43 1.52 -15.42
C TRP A 240 1.95 0.35 -16.26
N LEU A 241 1.07 -0.49 -15.70
CA LEU A 241 0.63 -1.73 -16.32
C LEU A 241 -0.75 -1.51 -16.97
N PRO A 242 -0.94 -1.89 -18.25
CA PRO A 242 -2.26 -1.83 -18.84
C PRO A 242 -3.25 -2.67 -18.01
N PRO A 243 -4.52 -2.24 -17.90
CA PRO A 243 -5.52 -3.04 -17.21
C PRO A 243 -5.55 -4.44 -17.86
N PRO A 244 -5.71 -5.51 -17.06
CA PRO A 244 -5.80 -6.85 -17.64
C PRO A 244 -6.89 -6.81 -18.70
N THR A 245 -6.53 -7.18 -19.93
CA THR A 245 -7.46 -7.26 -21.06
C THR A 245 -8.62 -8.11 -20.59
N THR A 246 -9.74 -7.46 -20.27
CA THR A 246 -10.98 -8.18 -20.06
C THR A 246 -11.19 -8.90 -21.38
N GLN A 247 -11.08 -10.22 -21.40
CA GLN A 247 -11.55 -10.97 -22.55
C GLN A 247 -12.99 -10.56 -22.70
N ALA A 248 -13.27 -9.69 -23.67
CA ALA A 248 -14.62 -9.37 -24.06
C ALA A 248 -15.25 -10.73 -24.32
N THR A 249 -16.15 -11.13 -23.44
CA THR A 249 -17.01 -12.26 -23.72
C THR A 249 -17.81 -11.80 -24.92
N THR A 250 -17.34 -12.15 -26.11
CA THR A 250 -18.12 -12.06 -27.33
C THR A 250 -19.27 -13.02 -27.14
N GLN A 251 -20.31 -12.57 -26.44
CA GLN A 251 -21.63 -13.15 -26.63
C GLN A 251 -21.91 -12.95 -28.12
N PRO A 252 -22.11 -14.01 -28.90
CA PRO A 252 -22.54 -13.84 -30.27
C PRO A 252 -23.94 -13.21 -30.19
N THR A 253 -24.04 -11.93 -30.53
CA THR A 253 -25.32 -11.29 -30.79
C THR A 253 -25.93 -12.05 -31.96
N THR A 254 -26.82 -13.01 -31.67
CA THR A 254 -27.66 -13.62 -32.69
C THR A 254 -28.58 -12.51 -33.20
N GLN A 255 -28.13 -11.78 -34.22
CA GLN A 255 -29.02 -10.92 -34.99
C GLN A 255 -29.96 -11.86 -35.74
N THR A 256 -31.16 -12.05 -35.20
CA THR A 256 -32.28 -12.64 -35.92
C THR A 256 -32.65 -11.68 -37.05
N THR A 257 -32.06 -11.88 -38.23
CA THR A 257 -32.52 -11.27 -39.46
C THR A 257 -33.91 -11.82 -39.77
N ILE A 258 -34.95 -11.08 -39.43
CA ILE A 258 -36.31 -11.36 -39.90
C ILE A 258 -36.32 -11.01 -41.39
N GLN A 259 -36.16 -12.02 -42.25
CA GLN A 259 -36.51 -11.89 -43.66
C GLN A 259 -38.04 -11.79 -43.76
N THR A 260 -38.53 -10.62 -44.17
CA THR A 260 -39.93 -10.40 -44.51
C THR A 260 -40.21 -11.04 -45.86
N THR A 261 -40.63 -12.30 -45.88
CA THR A 261 -41.23 -12.94 -47.06
C THR A 261 -42.68 -12.50 -47.17
N THR A 262 -42.99 -11.72 -48.20
CA THR A 262 -44.37 -11.42 -48.62
C THR A 262 -44.97 -12.62 -49.35
N GLN A 263 -46.00 -13.24 -48.80
CA GLN A 263 -46.94 -14.06 -49.57
C GLN A 263 -48.40 -13.78 -49.16
N PRO A 264 -49.36 -13.92 -50.11
CA PRO A 264 -50.69 -13.36 -49.98
C PRO A 264 -51.65 -14.29 -49.22
N THR A 265 -52.58 -13.69 -48.48
CA THR A 265 -53.83 -14.28 -47.97
C THR A 265 -54.87 -14.33 -49.11
N PRO A 266 -56.08 -14.97 -48.99
CA PRO A 266 -56.65 -15.76 -47.89
C PRO A 266 -57.45 -17.03 -48.31
N THR A 267 -57.83 -17.90 -47.36
CA THR A 267 -59.18 -18.55 -47.34
C THR A 267 -59.52 -19.25 -46.00
N THR A 268 -60.45 -18.62 -45.26
CA THR A 268 -61.66 -19.13 -44.56
C THR A 268 -61.69 -20.34 -43.57
N THR A 269 -62.14 -20.00 -42.35
CA THR A 269 -63.11 -20.67 -41.41
C THR A 269 -62.63 -21.69 -40.34
N PRO A 270 -63.35 -21.86 -39.20
CA PRO A 270 -62.78 -21.59 -37.87
C PRO A 270 -62.89 -22.79 -36.91
N MET A 271 -62.12 -22.82 -35.82
CA MET A 271 -62.46 -23.67 -34.67
C MET A 271 -61.89 -23.17 -33.32
N ILE A 272 -62.81 -22.66 -32.50
CA ILE A 272 -63.06 -22.99 -31.08
C ILE A 272 -61.88 -22.96 -30.08
N VAL A 273 -61.91 -21.92 -29.23
CA VAL A 273 -61.88 -21.92 -27.75
C VAL A 273 -61.12 -23.05 -27.04
N PHE A 274 -60.12 -22.71 -26.20
CA PHE A 274 -60.19 -22.98 -24.74
C PHE A 274 -59.09 -22.23 -23.97
N ALA A 275 -59.54 -21.46 -22.98
CA ALA A 275 -58.72 -20.87 -21.93
C ALA A 275 -58.33 -21.94 -20.89
N ARG A 276 -57.13 -21.83 -20.29
CA ARG A 276 -56.91 -22.31 -18.91
C ARG A 276 -55.77 -21.56 -18.21
N ASN A 277 -56.18 -20.76 -17.24
CA ASN A 277 -55.43 -20.35 -16.06
C ASN A 277 -54.86 -21.57 -15.31
N ASN A 278 -53.64 -21.47 -14.75
CA ASN A 278 -53.43 -21.77 -13.33
C ASN A 278 -52.11 -21.20 -12.77
N PRO A 279 -52.14 -20.40 -11.69
CA PRO A 279 -50.98 -19.95 -10.93
C PRO A 279 -50.85 -20.69 -9.58
N LYS A 280 -49.69 -21.27 -9.26
CA LYS A 280 -49.29 -21.75 -7.92
C LYS A 280 -47.74 -21.74 -7.89
N ARG A 281 -46.99 -21.32 -6.88
CA ARG A 281 -47.27 -21.10 -5.45
C ARG A 281 -46.13 -20.26 -4.87
N CYS A 282 -46.49 -19.32 -3.99
CA CYS A 282 -45.59 -18.63 -3.07
C CYS A 282 -45.70 -19.31 -1.68
N SER A 283 -44.64 -19.19 -0.86
CA SER A 283 -44.64 -19.15 0.61
C SER A 283 -43.77 -20.19 1.35
N MET A 284 -42.85 -19.62 2.15
CA MET A 284 -42.42 -19.94 3.53
C MET A 284 -41.96 -21.36 3.92
N LEU A 285 -40.83 -21.40 4.66
CA LEU A 285 -40.73 -21.52 6.14
C LEU A 285 -39.36 -22.17 6.48
N PHE A 286 -38.40 -21.46 7.06
CA PHE A 286 -38.11 -21.31 8.50
C PHE A 286 -37.57 -22.60 9.19
N LEU A 287 -36.46 -22.42 9.93
CA LEU A 287 -35.83 -23.27 10.95
C LEU A 287 -35.08 -24.54 10.50
N LEU A 288 -33.77 -24.58 10.81
CA LEU A 288 -33.24 -25.50 11.82
C LEU A 288 -31.86 -25.09 12.33
N THR A 289 -31.83 -24.96 13.65
CA THR A 289 -30.77 -24.67 14.60
C THR A 289 -29.91 -25.90 14.93
N GLU A 290 -28.68 -25.61 15.34
CA GLU A 290 -27.86 -26.26 16.39
C GLU A 290 -27.22 -27.66 16.24
N ARG A 291 -26.03 -27.74 16.88
CA ARG A 291 -25.12 -28.85 17.24
C ARG A 291 -24.04 -29.11 16.18
N PHE A 292 -22.75 -29.08 16.51
CA PHE A 292 -22.12 -29.87 17.57
C PHE A 292 -20.88 -29.18 18.16
N MET A 293 -20.78 -29.20 19.50
CA MET A 293 -19.51 -29.24 20.23
C MET A 293 -19.20 -30.69 20.60
N ASN A 294 -17.95 -31.09 20.38
CA ASN A 294 -17.13 -31.96 21.23
C ASN A 294 -15.66 -31.71 20.85
#